data_AF-A0A978UV07-F1
#
_entry.id   AF-A0A978UV07-F1
#
_cell.length_a   1.000
_cell.length_b   1.000
_cell.length_c   1.000
_cell.angle_alpha   90.00
_cell.angle_beta   90.00
_cell.angle_gamma   90.00
#
_symmetry.space_group_name_H-M   'P 1'
#
loop_
_entity.id
_entity.type
_entity.pdbx_description
1 polymer ?
#
loop_
_entity_poly.entity_id
_entity_poly.type
_entity_poly.pdbx_seq_one_letter_code
_entity_poly.pdbx_strand_id
1 'polypeptide(L)'
;MLEAKKMGKSSSASSEDKIETQNGGILQRSKASYDGSILWVLRILQGDLSYIKLRFMKEHKILWSETEKIVNEEYFYHGYRNWRFVTSDEKELKIVNVEGYMIPWNLSSVMEDLLDKHGDIISQKISSPELKSLIYFFLCRVLLEMSRVMVVNVTEDLLGNWYSCMHFAKSNGFEVGFVMSHLKRVARGYFGFETTKFENEVKRKTKERIFDIKNQIAKLLDELKNCEEDLEEHERNEGSKRSKMMDKCLNECVELKWKKVAHGLF
;
A
#
# COMPACT_ATOMS: atom_id res chain seq x y z
N MET A 1 -31.73 -52.23 -19.86
CA MET A 1 -32.71 -52.94 -19.01
C MET A 1 -31.90 -53.82 -18.06
N LEU A 2 -32.22 -53.80 -16.76
CA LEU A 2 -31.48 -54.29 -15.58
C LEU A 2 -30.24 -53.45 -15.19
N GLU A 3 -29.92 -53.07 -13.95
CA GLU A 3 -30.50 -53.11 -12.58
C GLU A 3 -29.59 -52.16 -11.76
N ALA A 4 -30.02 -51.10 -11.05
CA ALA A 4 -30.73 -51.03 -9.76
C ALA A 4 -30.07 -51.75 -8.56
N LYS A 5 -29.28 -51.04 -7.72
CA LYS A 5 -29.39 -51.00 -6.22
C LYS A 5 -28.35 -50.03 -5.63
N LYS A 6 -28.68 -48.88 -5.01
CA LYS A 6 -29.41 -48.55 -3.75
C LYS A 6 -28.60 -48.74 -2.45
N MET A 7 -28.59 -47.65 -1.68
CA MET A 7 -28.47 -47.52 -0.21
C MET A 7 -27.07 -47.62 0.40
N GLY A 8 -26.64 -46.74 1.32
CA GLY A 8 -27.29 -45.57 1.92
C GLY A 8 -26.65 -45.21 3.26
N LYS A 9 -26.97 -43.99 3.76
CA LYS A 9 -27.10 -43.55 5.18
C LYS A 9 -25.82 -43.62 6.05
N SER A 10 -25.55 -42.74 7.02
CA SER A 10 -26.26 -41.65 7.69
C SER A 10 -25.38 -41.12 8.86
N SER A 11 -25.75 -39.95 9.42
CA SER A 11 -25.58 -39.56 10.85
C SER A 11 -24.18 -39.07 11.26
N SER A 12 -23.93 -38.06 12.11
CA SER A 12 -24.69 -37.25 13.11
C SER A 12 -23.77 -36.07 13.52
N ALA A 13 -24.20 -34.81 13.62
CA ALA A 13 -24.77 -34.11 14.79
C ALA A 13 -23.88 -34.03 16.06
N SER A 14 -23.52 -32.81 16.50
CA SER A 14 -23.17 -32.32 17.87
C SER A 14 -22.40 -30.98 17.73
N SER A 15 -22.99 -29.79 17.84
CA SER A 15 -23.34 -28.96 19.03
C SER A 15 -22.17 -28.24 19.73
N GLU A 16 -22.37 -26.92 19.95
CA GLU A 16 -21.73 -25.99 20.92
C GLU A 16 -20.26 -25.59 20.61
N ASP A 17 -19.78 -24.34 20.65
CA ASP A 17 -20.13 -23.17 21.47
C ASP A 17 -19.78 -21.82 20.80
N LYS A 18 -20.47 -20.76 21.24
CA LYS A 18 -20.19 -19.35 20.95
C LYS A 18 -19.00 -18.85 21.77
N ILE A 19 -18.02 -18.21 21.13
CA ILE A 19 -17.24 -17.13 21.75
C ILE A 19 -17.13 -15.98 20.75
N GLU A 20 -17.83 -14.89 21.06
CA GLU A 20 -17.59 -13.57 20.50
C GLU A 20 -16.18 -13.10 20.89
N THR A 21 -15.40 -12.67 19.90
CA THR A 21 -14.37 -11.66 20.14
C THR A 21 -14.66 -10.48 19.21
N GLN A 22 -15.18 -9.41 19.81
CA GLN A 22 -15.35 -8.11 19.20
C GLN A 22 -13.99 -7.39 19.13
N ASN A 23 -13.79 -6.72 17.98
CA ASN A 23 -12.83 -5.64 17.72
C ASN A 23 -11.34 -5.95 17.65
N GLY A 24 -10.78 -5.82 16.44
CA GLY A 24 -9.35 -5.53 16.29
C GLY A 24 -8.77 -5.69 14.90
N GLY A 25 -9.06 -4.74 13.98
CA GLY A 25 -8.06 -4.36 12.99
C GLY A 25 -8.24 -4.91 11.57
N ILE A 26 -8.98 -4.14 10.78
CA ILE A 26 -8.88 -4.08 9.33
C ILE A 26 -7.42 -3.76 8.95
N LEU A 27 -6.60 -4.79 8.71
CA LEU A 27 -5.23 -4.62 8.21
C LEU A 27 -4.85 -5.73 7.23
N GLN A 28 -5.68 -6.00 6.24
CA GLN A 28 -5.28 -6.83 5.09
C GLN A 28 -5.69 -6.31 3.72
N ARG A 29 -6.24 -5.08 3.61
CA ARG A 29 -6.70 -4.55 2.30
C ARG A 29 -5.85 -3.46 1.64
N SER A 30 -4.66 -3.14 2.15
CA SER A 30 -3.86 -2.02 1.60
C SER A 30 -2.42 -2.32 1.19
N LYS A 31 -1.95 -3.57 1.17
CA LYS A 31 -0.59 -3.85 0.66
C LYS A 31 -0.54 -4.25 -0.82
N ALA A 32 -1.57 -4.91 -1.34
CA ALA A 32 -1.58 -5.38 -2.73
C ALA A 32 -1.87 -4.29 -3.79
N SER A 33 -2.41 -3.13 -3.38
CA SER A 33 -2.77 -2.04 -4.30
C SER A 33 -1.62 -1.08 -4.61
N TYR A 34 -0.60 -1.00 -3.73
CA TYR A 34 0.52 -0.06 -3.88
C TYR A 34 1.70 -0.64 -4.68
N ASP A 35 1.81 -1.97 -4.75
CA ASP A 35 2.93 -2.64 -5.42
C ASP A 35 2.87 -2.46 -6.95
N GLY A 36 1.67 -2.56 -7.55
CA GLY A 36 1.49 -2.39 -9.00
C GLY A 36 1.80 -0.98 -9.52
N SER A 37 1.48 0.04 -8.73
CA SER A 37 1.69 1.44 -9.10
C SER A 37 3.15 1.87 -9.03
N ILE A 38 3.89 1.43 -8.01
CA ILE A 38 5.32 1.72 -7.85
C ILE A 38 6.15 1.07 -8.97
N LEU A 39 5.76 -0.12 -9.42
CA LEU A 39 6.42 -0.86 -10.52
C LEU A 39 6.21 -0.20 -11.89
N TRP A 40 5.04 0.38 -12.13
CA TRP A 40 4.69 1.07 -13.38
C TRP A 40 5.44 2.41 -13.54
N VAL A 41 5.73 3.04 -12.41
CA VAL A 41 6.41 4.33 -12.31
C VAL A 41 7.91 4.25 -12.58
N LEU A 42 8.54 3.20 -12.04
CA LEU A 42 9.96 2.96 -12.24
C LEU A 42 10.28 2.75 -13.74
N ARG A 43 9.32 2.23 -14.52
CA ARG A 43 9.39 2.13 -15.99
C ARG A 43 9.40 3.49 -16.69
N ILE A 44 8.57 4.45 -16.25
CA ILE A 44 8.57 5.82 -16.82
C ILE A 44 9.91 6.50 -16.56
N LEU A 45 10.42 6.43 -15.32
CA LEU A 45 11.60 7.18 -14.91
C LEU A 45 12.92 6.73 -15.57
N GLN A 46 13.02 5.48 -15.99
CA GLN A 46 14.26 4.87 -16.46
C GLN A 46 14.35 4.67 -17.98
N GLY A 47 13.23 4.56 -18.71
CA GLY A 47 13.28 4.34 -20.17
C GLY A 47 13.92 3.01 -20.61
N ASP A 48 14.36 2.17 -19.69
CA ASP A 48 14.91 0.84 -19.94
C ASP A 48 14.75 -0.08 -18.71
N LEU A 49 14.59 -1.38 -18.96
CA LEU A 49 13.88 -2.38 -18.14
C LEU A 49 14.75 -3.15 -17.12
N SER A 50 15.91 -2.62 -16.74
CA SER A 50 16.98 -3.40 -16.10
C SER A 50 16.96 -3.47 -14.56
N TYR A 51 16.22 -2.59 -13.85
CA TYR A 51 16.52 -2.37 -12.42
C TYR A 51 15.66 -3.11 -11.37
N ILE A 52 14.47 -3.63 -11.69
CA ILE A 52 13.91 -4.70 -10.83
C ILE A 52 14.71 -5.98 -11.04
N LYS A 53 15.20 -6.20 -12.27
CA LYS A 53 15.98 -7.37 -12.60
C LYS A 53 17.20 -7.48 -11.64
N LEU A 54 18.01 -6.45 -11.44
CA LEU A 54 19.22 -6.59 -10.61
C LEU A 54 18.98 -6.78 -9.10
N ARG A 55 17.93 -6.21 -8.49
CA ARG A 55 17.74 -6.31 -7.03
C ARG A 55 16.89 -7.52 -6.61
N PHE A 56 15.84 -7.86 -7.35
CA PHE A 56 15.06 -9.07 -7.09
C PHE A 56 15.82 -10.35 -7.50
N MET A 57 16.64 -10.31 -8.56
CA MET A 57 17.48 -11.46 -8.94
C MET A 57 18.75 -11.62 -8.10
N LYS A 58 19.16 -10.59 -7.33
CA LYS A 58 20.24 -10.69 -6.33
C LYS A 58 19.76 -11.32 -5.02
N GLU A 59 18.49 -11.14 -4.67
CA GLU A 59 17.86 -11.77 -3.50
C GLU A 59 17.38 -13.21 -3.78
N HIS A 60 17.22 -13.64 -5.05
CA HIS A 60 16.67 -14.97 -5.40
C HIS A 60 17.48 -15.88 -6.38
N LYS A 61 18.73 -15.54 -6.76
CA LYS A 61 19.69 -16.39 -7.52
C LYS A 61 19.13 -17.15 -8.76
N ILE A 62 18.92 -16.48 -9.91
CA ILE A 62 18.55 -17.18 -11.16
C ILE A 62 19.39 -16.65 -12.35
N LEU A 63 19.95 -17.57 -13.16
CA LEU A 63 20.91 -17.33 -14.25
C LEU A 63 20.26 -16.81 -15.56
N TRP A 64 20.99 -15.96 -16.28
CA TRP A 64 20.48 -14.99 -17.27
C TRP A 64 20.49 -15.42 -18.74
N SER A 65 21.00 -16.60 -19.10
CA SER A 65 21.38 -16.90 -20.50
C SER A 65 20.24 -17.39 -21.41
N GLU A 66 19.02 -17.54 -20.92
CA GLU A 66 17.88 -18.02 -21.73
C GLU A 66 16.77 -16.98 -21.95
N THR A 67 16.86 -15.82 -21.27
CA THR A 67 15.77 -14.80 -21.27
C THR A 67 15.77 -13.84 -22.46
N GLU A 68 16.82 -13.87 -23.28
CA GLU A 68 16.96 -12.99 -24.46
C GLU A 68 15.92 -13.29 -25.56
N LYS A 69 15.25 -14.46 -25.51
CA LYS A 69 14.22 -14.84 -26.48
C LYS A 69 12.79 -14.46 -26.10
N ILE A 70 12.52 -14.09 -24.84
CA ILE A 70 11.14 -13.90 -24.33
C ILE A 70 10.72 -12.42 -24.29
N VAL A 71 11.68 -11.48 -24.35
CA VAL A 71 11.45 -10.03 -24.16
C VAL A 71 10.60 -9.37 -25.26
N ASN A 72 10.29 -10.06 -26.35
CA ASN A 72 9.70 -9.42 -27.52
C ASN A 72 8.17 -9.39 -27.63
N GLU A 73 7.35 -10.05 -26.80
CA GLU A 73 5.94 -10.21 -27.21
C GLU A 73 4.77 -9.88 -26.27
N GLU A 74 4.83 -9.96 -24.94
CA GLU A 74 3.55 -9.87 -24.20
C GLU A 74 3.60 -9.07 -22.90
N TYR A 75 2.42 -8.53 -22.54
CA TYR A 75 2.01 -7.91 -21.26
C TYR A 75 1.90 -6.37 -21.21
N PHE A 76 0.98 -5.84 -22.02
CA PHE A 76 0.33 -4.53 -21.82
C PHE A 76 -0.86 -4.64 -20.83
N TYR A 77 -0.76 -3.99 -19.67
CA TYR A 77 -1.79 -3.99 -18.62
C TYR A 77 -3.04 -3.17 -19.00
N HIS A 78 -4.22 -3.72 -18.69
CA HIS A 78 -5.55 -3.34 -19.18
C HIS A 78 -6.26 -2.13 -18.52
N GLY A 79 -5.59 -1.28 -17.73
CA GLY A 79 -6.28 -0.23 -16.92
C GLY A 79 -6.37 1.19 -17.51
N TYR A 80 -5.35 1.64 -18.25
CA TYR A 80 -5.18 3.08 -18.56
C TYR A 80 -5.63 3.42 -19.99
N ARG A 81 -6.93 3.31 -20.26
CA ARG A 81 -7.51 3.56 -21.60
C ARG A 81 -8.41 4.79 -21.70
N ASN A 82 -8.70 5.49 -20.60
CA ASN A 82 -9.69 6.57 -20.61
C ASN A 82 -9.34 7.70 -21.58
N TRP A 83 -8.06 8.02 -21.73
CA TRP A 83 -7.58 9.04 -22.69
C TRP A 83 -7.84 8.68 -24.17
N ARG A 84 -8.30 7.47 -24.52
CA ARG A 84 -8.62 7.11 -25.91
C ARG A 84 -10.06 7.35 -26.30
N PHE A 85 -10.93 7.62 -25.33
CA PHE A 85 -12.33 7.86 -25.61
C PHE A 85 -12.55 9.34 -25.91
N VAL A 86 -13.34 9.60 -26.95
CA VAL A 86 -13.95 10.91 -27.19
C VAL A 86 -15.24 10.94 -26.38
N THR A 87 -15.31 11.85 -25.42
CA THR A 87 -16.50 12.05 -24.58
C THR A 87 -17.67 12.55 -25.42
N SER A 88 -18.90 12.43 -24.91
CA SER A 88 -20.08 12.96 -25.61
C SER A 88 -19.96 14.44 -25.89
N ASP A 89 -19.53 15.23 -24.90
CA ASP A 89 -19.35 16.68 -25.02
C ASP A 89 -18.30 17.02 -26.08
N GLU A 90 -17.20 16.26 -26.16
CA GLU A 90 -16.15 16.49 -27.16
C GLU A 90 -16.61 16.21 -28.60
N LYS A 91 -17.60 15.33 -28.80
CA LYS A 91 -18.17 15.07 -30.13
C LYS A 91 -18.99 16.24 -30.66
N GLU A 92 -19.53 17.06 -29.76
CA GLU A 92 -20.36 18.22 -30.11
C GLU A 92 -19.53 19.49 -30.33
N LEU A 93 -18.22 19.44 -30.04
CA LEU A 93 -17.33 20.58 -30.23
C LEU A 93 -17.19 20.93 -31.71
N LYS A 94 -17.26 22.24 -31.98
CA LYS A 94 -16.92 22.78 -33.30
C LYS A 94 -15.49 22.39 -33.68
N ILE A 95 -15.34 21.74 -34.83
CA ILE A 95 -14.04 21.40 -35.41
C ILE A 95 -13.54 22.56 -36.27
N VAL A 96 -12.26 22.88 -36.15
CA VAL A 96 -11.56 23.89 -36.94
C VAL A 96 -10.35 23.27 -37.63
N ASN A 97 -9.88 23.92 -38.70
CA ASN A 97 -8.65 23.54 -39.38
C ASN A 97 -7.48 24.36 -38.83
N VAL A 98 -6.44 23.68 -38.35
CA VAL A 98 -5.18 24.30 -37.91
C VAL A 98 -4.06 23.66 -38.73
N GLU A 99 -3.46 24.43 -39.65
CA GLU A 99 -2.35 23.97 -40.51
C GLU A 99 -2.63 22.63 -41.23
N GLY A 100 -3.88 22.41 -41.66
CA GLY A 100 -4.30 21.18 -42.36
C GLY A 100 -4.83 20.06 -41.45
N TYR A 101 -4.81 20.24 -40.12
CA TYR A 101 -5.32 19.27 -39.14
C TYR A 101 -6.70 19.65 -38.61
N MET A 102 -7.58 18.66 -38.48
CA MET A 102 -8.94 18.85 -37.97
C MET A 102 -8.97 18.67 -36.45
N ILE A 103 -9.11 19.78 -35.72
CA ILE A 103 -8.99 19.81 -34.25
C ILE A 103 -10.19 20.55 -33.63
N PRO A 104 -10.72 20.13 -32.48
CA PRO A 104 -11.72 20.91 -31.74
C PRO A 104 -11.23 22.32 -31.40
N TRP A 105 -12.11 23.32 -31.55
CA TRP A 105 -11.77 24.75 -31.39
C TRP A 105 -11.15 25.10 -30.03
N ASN A 106 -11.52 24.39 -28.96
CA ASN A 106 -10.98 24.61 -27.60
C ASN A 106 -9.54 24.11 -27.43
N LEU A 107 -9.02 23.35 -28.40
CA LEU A 107 -7.65 22.84 -28.44
C LEU A 107 -6.82 23.54 -29.53
N SER A 108 -7.39 24.46 -30.31
CA SER A 108 -6.68 25.09 -31.43
C SER A 108 -5.45 25.87 -30.96
N SER A 109 -5.57 26.63 -29.87
CA SER A 109 -4.44 27.37 -29.29
C SER A 109 -3.31 26.46 -28.82
N VAL A 110 -3.64 25.30 -28.23
CA VAL A 110 -2.64 24.31 -27.82
C VAL A 110 -1.95 23.69 -29.04
N MET A 111 -2.69 23.47 -30.12
CA MET A 111 -2.15 22.96 -31.38
C MET A 111 -1.23 23.98 -32.06
N GLU A 112 -1.65 25.24 -32.12
CA GLU A 112 -0.85 26.36 -32.63
C GLU A 112 0.46 26.48 -31.83
N ASP A 113 0.38 26.55 -30.50
CA ASP A 113 1.56 26.60 -29.62
C ASP A 113 2.51 25.40 -29.82
N LEU A 114 1.94 24.20 -30.05
CA LEU A 114 2.69 22.99 -30.29
C LEU A 114 3.46 23.06 -31.62
N LEU A 115 2.78 23.45 -32.69
CA LEU A 115 3.36 23.57 -34.04
C LEU A 115 4.36 24.71 -34.12
N ASP A 116 4.07 25.87 -33.53
CA ASP A 116 4.97 27.02 -33.52
C ASP A 116 6.30 26.69 -32.84
N LYS A 117 6.24 25.89 -31.77
CA LYS A 117 7.41 25.55 -30.95
C LYS A 117 8.21 24.37 -31.47
N HIS A 118 7.53 23.37 -32.05
CA HIS A 118 8.15 22.09 -32.39
C HIS A 118 8.04 21.73 -33.88
N GLY A 119 7.33 22.52 -34.67
CA GLY A 119 6.95 22.17 -36.04
C GLY A 119 5.96 21.00 -36.08
N ASP A 120 5.76 20.44 -37.27
CA ASP A 120 5.04 19.18 -37.43
C ASP A 120 5.90 18.03 -36.90
N ILE A 121 5.43 17.38 -35.83
CA ILE A 121 6.18 16.35 -35.10
C ILE A 121 5.98 14.93 -35.68
N ILE A 122 5.52 14.81 -36.92
CA ILE A 122 5.33 13.53 -37.60
C ILE A 122 6.64 13.12 -38.32
N SER A 123 7.24 12.00 -37.91
CA SER A 123 8.51 11.51 -38.49
C SER A 123 8.35 10.44 -39.57
N GLN A 124 7.21 9.75 -39.59
CA GLN A 124 6.94 8.67 -40.55
C GLN A 124 5.74 9.00 -41.44
N LYS A 125 5.64 8.29 -42.57
CA LYS A 125 4.48 8.36 -43.46
C LYS A 125 3.27 7.67 -42.78
N ILE A 126 2.65 8.37 -41.83
CA ILE A 126 1.39 7.96 -41.19
C ILE A 126 0.30 7.90 -42.27
N SER A 127 -0.47 6.81 -42.26
CA SER A 127 -1.24 6.38 -43.42
C SER A 127 -2.46 7.24 -43.75
N SER A 128 -3.12 7.87 -42.75
CA SER A 128 -4.37 8.63 -42.97
C SER A 128 -4.33 10.03 -42.32
N PRO A 129 -4.76 11.09 -43.02
CA PRO A 129 -4.91 12.44 -42.46
C PRO A 129 -5.85 12.50 -41.24
N GLU A 130 -6.87 11.64 -41.20
CA GLU A 130 -7.82 11.51 -40.10
C GLU A 130 -7.13 10.95 -38.85
N LEU A 131 -6.30 9.92 -39.01
CA LEU A 131 -5.53 9.35 -37.90
C LEU A 131 -4.53 10.36 -37.35
N LYS A 132 -3.89 11.15 -38.21
CA LYS A 132 -3.00 12.24 -37.78
C LYS A 132 -3.75 13.27 -36.95
N SER A 133 -4.91 13.74 -37.43
CA SER A 133 -5.76 14.70 -36.73
C SER A 133 -6.24 14.14 -35.38
N LEU A 134 -6.61 12.86 -35.33
CA LEU A 134 -7.03 12.19 -34.10
C LEU A 134 -5.89 12.07 -33.07
N ILE A 135 -4.67 11.75 -33.52
CA ILE A 135 -3.51 11.69 -32.62
C ILE A 135 -3.18 13.08 -32.10
N TYR A 136 -3.17 14.11 -32.95
CA TYR A 136 -3.01 15.50 -32.52
C TYR A 136 -4.09 15.94 -31.53
N PHE A 137 -5.35 15.54 -31.74
CA PHE A 137 -6.42 15.76 -30.77
C PHE A 137 -6.08 15.18 -29.39
N PHE A 138 -5.66 13.92 -29.34
CA PHE A 138 -5.29 13.28 -28.07
C PHE A 138 -4.06 13.94 -27.42
N LEU A 139 -3.06 14.31 -28.21
CA LEU A 139 -1.87 15.01 -27.74
C LEU A 139 -2.23 16.38 -27.15
N CYS A 140 -2.97 17.20 -27.89
CA CYS A 140 -3.38 18.53 -27.43
C CYS A 140 -4.24 18.44 -26.17
N ARG A 141 -5.14 17.44 -26.10
CA ARG A 141 -5.95 17.18 -24.91
C ARG A 141 -5.08 16.87 -23.68
N VAL A 142 -4.11 15.98 -23.82
CA VAL A 142 -3.18 15.63 -22.72
C VAL A 142 -2.31 16.82 -22.34
N LEU A 143 -1.80 17.59 -23.31
CA LEU A 143 -1.02 18.79 -23.04
C LEU A 143 -1.82 19.87 -22.30
N LEU A 144 -3.08 20.07 -22.69
CA LEU A 144 -4.00 20.98 -22.00
C LEU A 144 -4.27 20.50 -20.56
N GLU A 145 -4.52 19.21 -20.36
CA GLU A 145 -4.71 18.63 -19.03
C GLU A 145 -3.45 18.82 -18.16
N MET A 146 -2.27 18.48 -18.69
CA MET A 146 -0.99 18.68 -18.02
C MET A 146 -0.75 20.14 -17.64
N SER A 147 -1.20 21.11 -18.46
CA SER A 147 -1.06 22.54 -18.17
C SER A 147 -1.95 23.03 -17.01
N ARG A 148 -3.02 22.30 -16.69
CA ARG A 148 -4.01 22.66 -15.65
C ARG A 148 -3.75 21.95 -14.32
N VAL A 149 -2.99 20.86 -14.32
CA VAL A 149 -2.72 20.06 -13.13
C VAL A 149 -1.41 20.51 -12.47
N MET A 150 -1.51 20.98 -11.23
CA MET A 150 -0.34 21.24 -10.39
C MET A 150 0.38 19.93 -10.06
N VAL A 151 1.72 19.93 -10.02
CA VAL A 151 2.53 18.72 -9.73
C VAL A 151 2.13 18.02 -8.43
N VAL A 152 1.75 18.80 -7.40
CA VAL A 152 1.28 18.27 -6.10
C VAL A 152 -0.06 17.53 -6.18
N ASN A 153 -0.87 17.82 -7.20
CA ASN A 153 -2.17 17.21 -7.44
C ASN A 153 -2.12 16.07 -8.47
N VAL A 154 -0.93 15.74 -8.98
CA VAL A 154 -0.75 14.62 -9.90
C VAL A 154 -1.10 13.31 -9.19
N THR A 155 -1.74 12.40 -9.91
CA THR A 155 -2.05 11.05 -9.44
C THR A 155 -1.42 10.01 -10.37
N GLU A 156 -1.34 8.77 -9.91
CA GLU A 156 -0.88 7.63 -10.72
C GLU A 156 -1.72 7.45 -11.99
N ASP A 157 -3.04 7.63 -11.89
CA ASP A 157 -3.96 7.51 -13.03
C ASP A 157 -3.69 8.57 -14.10
N LEU A 158 -3.41 9.81 -13.69
CA LEU A 158 -3.06 10.90 -14.60
C LEU A 158 -1.75 10.61 -15.32
N LEU A 159 -0.71 10.23 -14.58
CA LEU A 159 0.56 9.81 -15.17
C LEU A 159 0.32 8.63 -16.15
N GLY A 160 -0.54 7.68 -15.76
CA GLY A 160 -0.97 6.51 -16.53
C GLY A 160 -1.51 6.87 -17.91
N ASN A 161 -2.47 7.78 -17.89
CA ASN A 161 -3.14 8.28 -19.09
C ASN A 161 -2.18 9.07 -19.98
N TRP A 162 -1.40 9.99 -19.42
CA TRP A 162 -0.45 10.81 -20.18
C TRP A 162 0.61 9.94 -20.85
N TYR A 163 1.19 8.99 -20.12
CA TYR A 163 2.19 8.08 -20.67
C TYR A 163 1.62 7.21 -21.79
N SER A 164 0.41 6.67 -21.59
CA SER A 164 -0.23 5.82 -22.57
C SER A 164 -0.56 6.58 -23.87
N CYS A 165 -0.96 7.85 -23.77
CA CYS A 165 -1.14 8.73 -24.91
C CYS A 165 0.16 8.97 -25.67
N MET A 166 1.24 9.32 -24.97
CA MET A 166 2.55 9.53 -25.60
C MET A 166 3.08 8.26 -26.25
N HIS A 167 2.92 7.11 -25.59
CA HIS A 167 3.34 5.84 -26.14
C HIS A 167 2.56 5.50 -27.42
N PHE A 168 1.24 5.72 -27.43
CA PHE A 168 0.43 5.53 -28.63
C PHE A 168 0.86 6.45 -29.78
N ALA A 169 1.06 7.75 -29.50
CA ALA A 169 1.51 8.69 -30.52
C ALA A 169 2.88 8.29 -31.07
N LYS A 170 3.83 7.92 -30.21
CA LYS A 170 5.15 7.42 -30.60
C LYS A 170 5.06 6.19 -31.49
N SER A 171 4.24 5.21 -31.12
CA SER A 171 4.03 3.99 -31.92
C SER A 171 3.37 4.25 -33.27
N ASN A 172 2.74 5.40 -33.44
CA ASN A 172 2.20 5.88 -34.71
C ASN A 172 3.11 6.88 -35.41
N GLY A 173 4.39 6.99 -35.05
CA GLY A 173 5.36 7.80 -35.79
C GLY A 173 5.39 9.29 -35.43
N PHE A 174 4.84 9.68 -34.27
CA PHE A 174 5.01 11.04 -33.73
C PHE A 174 6.25 11.15 -32.84
N GLU A 175 7.02 12.24 -33.01
CA GLU A 175 8.22 12.57 -32.25
C GLU A 175 7.90 13.21 -30.88
N VAL A 176 7.24 12.46 -30.00
CA VAL A 176 6.83 12.95 -28.67
C VAL A 176 7.93 12.87 -27.59
N GLY A 177 9.20 12.79 -28.00
CA GLY A 177 10.33 12.60 -27.09
C GLY A 177 10.47 13.72 -26.05
N PHE A 178 10.16 14.95 -26.43
CA PHE A 178 10.17 16.11 -25.53
C PHE A 178 9.08 16.02 -24.45
N VAL A 179 7.85 15.62 -24.82
CA VAL A 179 6.74 15.44 -23.86
C VAL A 179 7.04 14.27 -22.93
N MET A 180 7.54 13.15 -23.45
CA MET A 180 7.95 12.01 -22.62
C MET A 180 9.03 12.41 -21.61
N SER A 181 10.00 13.23 -22.02
CA SER A 181 11.06 13.73 -21.13
C SER A 181 10.50 14.66 -20.04
N HIS A 182 9.53 15.51 -20.38
CA HIS A 182 8.84 16.34 -19.40
C HIS A 182 8.03 15.48 -18.42
N LEU A 183 7.26 14.51 -18.92
CA LEU A 183 6.48 13.58 -18.10
C LEU A 183 7.36 12.81 -17.11
N LYS A 184 8.56 12.41 -17.51
CA LYS A 184 9.54 11.81 -16.57
C LYS A 184 9.88 12.75 -15.41
N ARG A 185 10.05 14.05 -15.66
CA ARG A 185 10.33 15.03 -14.60
C ARG A 185 9.14 15.19 -13.65
N VAL A 186 7.92 15.25 -14.19
CA VAL A 186 6.69 15.33 -13.41
C VAL A 186 6.53 14.08 -12.53
N ALA A 187 6.73 12.90 -13.09
CA ALA A 187 6.73 11.64 -12.35
C ALA A 187 7.74 11.68 -11.19
N ARG A 188 9.00 12.10 -11.42
CA ARG A 188 10.00 12.22 -10.33
C ARG A 188 9.51 13.13 -9.20
N GLY A 189 8.88 14.26 -9.55
CA GLY A 189 8.29 15.18 -8.57
C GLY A 189 7.22 14.50 -7.71
N TYR A 190 6.28 13.81 -8.34
CA TYR A 190 5.23 13.06 -7.65
C TYR A 190 5.82 12.00 -6.68
N PHE A 191 6.78 11.18 -7.14
CA PHE A 191 7.38 10.16 -6.25
C PHE A 191 8.21 10.74 -5.12
N GLY A 192 8.93 11.85 -5.37
CA GLY A 192 9.64 12.56 -4.31
C GLY A 192 8.69 13.04 -3.21
N PHE A 193 7.53 13.57 -3.60
CA PHE A 193 6.49 14.00 -2.66
C PHE A 193 5.88 12.83 -1.87
N GLU A 194 5.47 11.76 -2.57
CA GLU A 194 4.88 10.59 -1.91
C GLU A 194 5.86 9.86 -0.98
N THR A 195 7.15 9.79 -1.36
CA THR A 195 8.19 9.22 -0.49
C THR A 195 8.33 10.03 0.81
N THR A 196 8.38 11.36 0.69
CA THR A 196 8.49 12.26 1.85
C THR A 196 7.28 12.12 2.78
N LYS A 197 6.08 12.00 2.21
CA LYS A 197 4.84 11.80 2.96
C LYS A 197 4.83 10.46 3.70
N PHE A 198 5.27 9.39 3.04
CA PHE A 198 5.41 8.08 3.65
C PHE A 198 6.43 8.09 4.80
N GLU A 199 7.61 8.68 4.60
CA GLU A 199 8.64 8.80 5.65
C GLU A 199 8.13 9.57 6.87
N ASN A 200 7.42 10.67 6.65
CA ASN A 200 6.81 11.45 7.72
C ASN A 200 5.77 10.66 8.50
N GLU A 201 4.96 9.87 7.80
CA GLU A 201 3.94 9.01 8.41
C GLU A 201 4.57 7.88 9.25
N VAL A 202 5.62 7.24 8.72
CA VAL A 202 6.40 6.23 9.47
C VAL A 202 7.03 6.85 10.72
N LYS A 203 7.62 8.04 10.58
CA LYS A 203 8.24 8.77 11.69
C LYS A 203 7.21 9.14 12.76
N ARG A 204 6.03 9.62 12.35
CA ARG A 204 4.91 9.95 13.25
C ARG A 204 4.44 8.73 14.03
N LYS A 205 4.10 7.64 13.34
CA LYS A 205 3.66 6.38 13.95
C LYS A 205 4.70 5.78 14.90
N THR A 206 5.98 5.89 14.55
CA THR A 206 7.07 5.40 15.40
C THR A 206 7.17 6.22 16.69
N LYS A 207 7.05 7.56 16.60
CA LYS A 207 7.03 8.43 17.80
C LYS A 207 5.85 8.12 18.72
N GLU A 208 4.67 7.89 18.17
CA GLU A 208 3.47 7.49 18.92
C GLU A 208 3.71 6.18 19.68
N ARG A 209 4.22 5.15 18.99
CA ARG A 209 4.55 3.87 19.65
C ARG A 209 5.59 4.00 20.75
N ILE A 210 6.62 4.84 20.56
CA ILE A 210 7.62 5.11 21.61
C ILE A 210 6.95 5.75 22.84
N PHE A 211 6.05 6.70 22.63
CA PHE A 211 5.31 7.35 23.71
C PHE A 211 4.43 6.34 24.48
N ASP A 212 3.69 5.49 23.76
CA ASP A 212 2.83 4.47 24.37
C ASP A 212 3.63 3.47 25.20
N ILE A 213 4.77 2.99 24.67
CA ILE A 213 5.66 2.07 25.39
C ILE A 213 6.21 2.72 26.66
N LYS A 214 6.60 4.00 26.61
CA LYS A 214 7.07 4.72 27.80
C LYS A 214 6.00 4.82 28.88
N ASN A 215 4.74 5.08 28.50
CA ASN A 215 3.64 5.12 29.46
C ASN A 215 3.34 3.74 30.07
N GLN A 216 3.42 2.67 29.28
CA GLN A 216 3.28 1.31 29.79
C GLN A 216 4.39 0.95 30.79
N ILE A 217 5.65 1.32 30.49
CA ILE A 217 6.77 1.12 31.41
C ILE A 217 6.53 1.87 32.74
N ALA A 218 6.09 3.13 32.68
CA ALA A 218 5.80 3.91 33.88
C ALA A 218 4.70 3.27 34.75
N LYS A 219 3.64 2.75 34.12
CA LYS A 219 2.55 2.05 34.83
C LYS A 219 3.02 0.75 35.48
N LEU A 220 3.81 -0.05 34.77
CA LEU A 220 4.37 -1.30 35.29
C LEU A 220 5.35 -1.05 36.44
N LEU A 221 6.13 0.04 36.38
CA LEU A 221 7.02 0.43 37.49
C LEU A 221 6.24 0.82 38.75
N ASP A 222 5.12 1.52 38.59
CA ASP A 222 4.24 1.88 39.70
C ASP A 222 3.59 0.63 40.32
N GLU A 223 3.08 -0.29 39.48
CA GLU A 223 2.54 -1.57 39.93
C GLU A 223 3.58 -2.43 40.67
N LEU A 224 4.81 -2.48 40.17
CA LEU A 224 5.92 -3.20 40.81
C LEU A 224 6.25 -2.61 42.19
N LYS A 225 6.31 -1.28 42.31
CA LYS A 225 6.55 -0.60 43.59
C LYS A 225 5.47 -0.93 44.62
N ASN A 226 4.20 -0.92 44.20
CA ASN A 226 3.09 -1.27 45.10
C ASN A 226 3.21 -2.73 45.59
N CYS A 227 3.56 -3.67 44.71
CA CYS A 227 3.78 -5.07 45.11
C CYS A 227 4.96 -5.26 46.08
N GLU A 228 6.04 -4.50 45.90
CA GLU A 228 7.19 -4.52 46.84
C GLU A 228 6.76 -4.03 48.23
N GLU A 229 5.98 -2.95 48.30
CA GLU A 229 5.44 -2.42 49.56
C GLU A 229 4.50 -3.43 50.26
N ASP A 230 3.61 -4.09 49.50
CA ASP A 230 2.72 -5.14 50.01
C ASP A 230 3.50 -6.34 50.58
N LEU A 231 4.58 -6.74 49.91
CA LEU A 231 5.45 -7.83 50.36
C LEU A 231 6.14 -7.47 51.69
N GLU A 232 6.70 -6.27 51.79
CA GLU A 232 7.34 -5.80 53.03
C GLU A 232 6.33 -5.72 54.20
N GLU A 233 5.09 -5.31 53.94
CA GLU A 233 4.04 -5.33 54.96
C GLU A 233 3.68 -6.76 55.40
N HIS A 234 3.54 -7.69 54.46
CA HIS A 234 3.24 -9.09 54.76
C HIS A 234 4.34 -9.73 55.60
N GLU A 235 5.62 -9.54 55.25
CA GLU A 235 6.76 -10.08 55.99
C GLU A 235 6.83 -9.55 57.44
N ARG A 236 6.58 -8.25 57.64
CA ARG A 236 6.51 -7.64 58.98
C ARG A 236 5.37 -8.25 59.83
N ASN A 237 4.21 -8.43 59.22
CA ASN A 237 3.02 -8.92 59.91
C ASN A 237 3.08 -10.42 60.21
N GLU A 238 3.58 -11.25 59.29
CA GLU A 238 3.78 -12.68 59.52
C GLU A 238 4.86 -12.95 60.56
N GLY A 239 5.98 -12.22 60.52
CA GLY A 239 7.04 -12.36 61.52
C GLY A 239 6.51 -12.16 62.95
N SER A 240 5.69 -11.12 63.16
CA SER A 240 5.07 -10.85 64.46
C SER A 240 4.03 -11.90 64.86
N LYS A 241 3.13 -12.30 63.95
CA LYS A 241 2.08 -13.30 64.24
C LYS A 241 2.66 -14.67 64.50
N ARG A 242 3.63 -15.11 63.69
CA ARG A 242 4.30 -16.41 63.83
C ARG A 242 5.08 -16.51 65.12
N SER A 243 5.81 -15.45 65.50
CA SER A 243 6.48 -15.37 66.81
C SER A 243 5.48 -15.51 67.94
N LYS A 244 4.42 -14.68 67.97
CA LYS A 244 3.40 -14.73 69.04
C LYS A 244 2.72 -16.10 69.16
N MET A 245 2.45 -16.76 68.03
CA MET A 245 1.83 -18.08 68.02
C MET A 245 2.81 -19.17 68.49
N MET A 246 4.08 -19.12 68.06
CA MET A 246 5.12 -20.03 68.57
C MET A 246 5.36 -19.86 70.07
N ASP A 247 5.42 -18.61 70.56
CA ASP A 247 5.59 -18.31 71.99
C ASP A 247 4.43 -18.87 72.81
N LYS A 248 3.19 -18.75 72.30
CA LYS A 248 2.00 -19.31 72.94
C LYS A 248 2.08 -20.84 73.03
N CYS A 249 2.38 -21.53 71.92
CA CYS A 249 2.52 -22.98 71.92
C CYS A 249 3.66 -23.47 72.82
N LEU A 250 4.78 -22.75 72.87
CA LEU A 250 5.90 -23.06 73.76
C LEU A 250 5.48 -22.92 75.23
N ASN A 251 4.78 -21.84 75.58
CA ASN A 251 4.27 -21.65 76.94
C ASN A 251 3.29 -22.75 77.35
N GLU A 252 2.32 -23.10 76.49
CA GLU A 252 1.39 -24.21 76.75
C GLU A 252 2.12 -25.55 76.93
N CYS A 253 3.16 -25.80 76.12
CA CYS A 253 3.98 -27.01 76.24
C CYS A 253 4.75 -27.05 77.56
N VAL A 254 5.31 -25.91 78.01
CA VAL A 254 5.99 -25.80 79.31
C VAL A 254 5.02 -26.07 80.46
N GLU A 255 3.81 -25.52 80.41
CA GLU A 255 2.78 -25.75 81.43
C GLU A 255 2.36 -27.22 81.51
N LEU A 256 2.24 -27.89 80.36
CA LEU A 256 1.78 -29.29 80.25
C LEU A 256 2.90 -30.32 80.48
N LYS A 257 4.17 -29.91 80.45
CA LYS A 257 5.35 -30.80 80.47
C LYS A 257 5.37 -31.83 81.61
N TRP A 258 4.88 -31.45 82.79
CA TRP A 258 4.86 -32.32 83.99
C TRP A 258 3.46 -32.79 84.36
N LYS A 259 2.50 -32.59 83.47
CA LYS A 259 1.10 -32.97 83.67
C LYS A 259 0.79 -34.22 82.86
N LYS A 260 -0.17 -35.01 83.34
CA LYS A 260 -0.73 -36.11 82.54
C LYS A 260 -1.52 -35.52 81.37
N VAL A 261 -1.57 -36.20 80.24
CA VAL A 261 -2.26 -35.71 79.02
C VAL A 261 -3.73 -35.37 79.27
N ALA A 262 -4.39 -36.07 80.20
CA ALA A 262 -5.79 -35.80 80.56
C ALA A 262 -5.99 -34.65 81.57
N HIS A 263 -4.92 -33.98 82.00
CA HIS A 263 -4.99 -32.94 83.00
C HIS A 263 -5.82 -31.74 82.52
N GLY A 264 -6.89 -31.40 83.25
CA GLY A 264 -7.82 -30.32 82.91
C GLY A 264 -9.04 -30.74 82.09
N LEU A 265 -9.16 -32.03 81.71
CA LEU A 265 -10.35 -32.57 81.03
C LEU A 265 -11.41 -33.12 81.99
N PHE A 266 -11.04 -33.36 83.25
CA PHE A 266 -11.90 -33.75 84.36
C PHE A 266 -11.19 -33.53 85.70
#